data_AF-A0A3D5RRG7-F1
#
_entry.id   AF-A0A3D5RRG7-F1
#
_cell.length_a   1.000
_cell.length_b   1.000
_cell.length_c   1.000
_cell.angle_alpha   90.00
_cell.angle_beta   90.00
_cell.angle_gamma   90.00
#
_symmetry.space_group_name_H-M   'P 1'
#
loop_
_entity.id
_entity.type
_entity.pdbx_description
1 polymer ?
#
loop_
_entity_poly.entity_id
_entity_poly.type
_entity_poly.pdbx_seq_one_letter_code
_entity_poly.pdbx_strand_id
1 'polypeptide(L)'
;MLAFALAWRALSMAHVIPPDGSRLRLRLYPRPNIDKLRRRRAAPTSLALFDTPPDDSNDSAAERLAARVVNFCLMNRNNSIILDRFPELGLRDWWLTSDCLFQTVWNLKIGRRADHAILNYEIFYFSEDPSWDAENEVIHNAKKLFEDLPVKVQVRNQARVHLWFPEKFGIGYPPLTTAGEGILRFPASSQMVGIKRTGNDFIDIYAPFGLGDLWEMVVRPNRALPLSDQYEEKTTNWHSRWPTLNVYSWSGRRK
;
A
#
# COMPACT_ATOMS: atom_id res chain seq x y z
N MET A 1 6.71 25.74 9.23
CA MET A 1 5.81 25.93 8.07
C MET A 1 6.60 25.82 6.76
N LEU A 2 6.77 24.61 6.25
CA LEU A 2 7.06 24.37 4.83
C LEU A 2 6.21 23.16 4.43
N ALA A 3 4.94 23.45 4.14
CA ALA A 3 4.08 22.48 3.49
C ALA A 3 4.67 22.22 2.10
N PHE A 4 5.26 21.04 1.89
CA PHE A 4 5.47 20.52 0.54
C PHE A 4 4.10 20.37 -0.11
N ALA A 5 3.65 21.42 -0.79
CA ALA A 5 2.58 21.32 -1.77
C ALA A 5 3.14 20.49 -2.95
N LEU A 6 3.20 19.18 -2.77
CA LEU A 6 3.32 18.26 -3.88
C LEU A 6 2.09 18.46 -4.75
N ALA A 7 2.30 19.05 -5.92
CA ALA A 7 1.26 19.17 -6.93
C ALA A 7 0.78 17.76 -7.28
N TRP A 8 -0.41 17.41 -6.78
CA TRP A 8 -1.15 16.25 -7.25
C TRP A 8 -1.30 16.41 -8.75
N ARG A 9 -0.77 15.47 -9.55
CA ARG A 9 -1.03 15.46 -10.98
C ARG A 9 -2.53 15.14 -11.16
N ALA A 10 -3.35 16.18 -11.29
CA ALA A 10 -4.79 16.09 -11.45
C ALA A 10 -5.20 15.70 -12.89
N LEU A 11 -4.40 14.89 -13.57
CA LEU A 11 -4.48 14.68 -15.02
C LEU A 11 -4.58 13.21 -15.42
N SER A 12 -5.08 12.34 -14.54
CA SER A 12 -5.47 11.00 -14.97
C SER A 12 -6.94 11.01 -15.37
N MET A 13 -7.26 10.56 -16.58
CA MET A 13 -8.63 10.28 -17.01
C MET A 13 -9.07 8.86 -16.61
N ALA A 14 -8.22 8.14 -15.87
CA ALA A 14 -8.53 6.79 -15.40
C ALA A 14 -9.64 6.84 -14.36
N HIS A 15 -10.61 5.94 -14.54
CA HIS A 15 -11.71 5.75 -13.61
C HIS A 15 -11.71 4.34 -13.07
N VAL A 16 -12.20 4.23 -11.85
CA VAL A 16 -12.42 2.99 -11.12
C VAL A 16 -13.92 2.89 -10.89
N ILE A 17 -14.48 1.70 -11.09
CA ILE A 17 -15.90 1.43 -10.90
C ILE A 17 -16.00 0.46 -9.73
N PRO A 18 -16.29 0.93 -8.50
CA PRO A 18 -16.48 0.06 -7.36
C PRO A 18 -17.73 -0.82 -7.55
N PRO A 19 -17.91 -1.85 -6.71
CA PRO A 19 -19.06 -2.76 -6.81
C PRO A 19 -20.44 -2.09 -6.69
N ASP A 20 -20.51 -0.88 -6.10
CA ASP A 20 -21.74 -0.10 -5.98
C ASP A 20 -22.14 0.63 -7.28
N GLY A 21 -21.33 0.53 -8.34
CA GLY A 21 -21.57 1.16 -9.63
C GLY A 21 -21.22 2.65 -9.67
N SER A 22 -20.69 3.22 -8.58
CA SER A 22 -20.17 4.58 -8.58
C SER A 22 -18.95 4.71 -9.50
N ARG A 23 -18.56 5.94 -9.83
CA ARG A 23 -17.42 6.20 -10.70
C ARG A 23 -16.43 7.10 -9.97
N LEU A 24 -15.29 6.53 -9.59
CA LEU A 24 -14.22 7.24 -8.91
C LEU A 24 -13.12 7.63 -9.90
N ARG A 25 -12.61 8.86 -9.78
CA ARG A 25 -11.43 9.34 -10.50
C ARG A 25 -10.18 8.84 -9.79
N LEU A 26 -9.33 8.14 -10.53
CA LEU A 26 -8.08 7.62 -10.00
C LEU A 26 -7.02 8.73 -9.99
N ARG A 27 -6.25 8.85 -8.91
CA ARG A 27 -5.05 9.69 -8.88
C ARG A 27 -3.84 8.86 -8.46
N LEU A 28 -2.81 8.87 -9.29
CA LEU A 28 -1.54 8.24 -8.95
C LEU A 28 -0.75 9.24 -8.09
N TYR A 29 -0.33 8.80 -6.91
CA TYR A 29 0.54 9.62 -6.08
C TYR A 29 1.85 9.89 -6.84
N PRO A 30 2.31 11.16 -6.94
CA PRO A 30 3.55 11.48 -7.61
C PRO A 30 4.70 10.67 -7.04
N ARG A 31 5.57 10.14 -7.90
CA ARG A 31 6.74 9.40 -7.42
C ARG A 31 7.50 10.28 -6.42
N PRO A 32 7.70 9.83 -5.16
CA PRO A 32 8.57 10.58 -4.25
C PRO A 32 9.96 10.66 -4.88
N ASN A 33 10.74 11.69 -4.54
CA ASN A 33 12.13 11.80 -4.98
C ASN A 33 12.98 10.70 -4.31
N ILE A 34 12.92 9.50 -4.88
CA ILE A 34 13.50 8.24 -4.38
C ILE A 34 14.97 8.11 -4.79
N ASP A 35 15.55 9.03 -5.57
CA ASP A 35 16.95 8.92 -6.03
C ASP A 35 17.98 8.98 -4.88
N LYS A 36 17.57 9.43 -3.68
CA LYS A 36 18.34 9.26 -2.44
C LYS A 36 18.27 7.83 -1.85
N LEU A 37 17.20 7.08 -2.10
CA LEU A 37 16.97 5.69 -1.64
C LEU A 37 17.43 4.63 -2.67
N ARG A 38 17.53 5.00 -3.95
CA ARG A 38 17.79 4.10 -5.08
C ARG A 38 19.23 3.63 -5.25
N ARG A 39 20.20 4.26 -4.56
CA ARG A 39 21.66 4.00 -4.72
C ARG A 39 22.14 2.59 -4.30
N ARG A 40 21.24 1.60 -4.11
CA ARG A 40 21.58 0.22 -3.73
C ARG A 40 20.84 -0.88 -4.51
N ARG A 41 20.13 -0.60 -5.60
CA ARG A 41 19.42 -1.65 -6.37
C ARG A 41 19.96 -1.76 -7.80
N ALA A 42 20.27 -2.98 -8.23
CA ALA A 42 20.38 -3.31 -9.64
C ALA A 42 19.08 -2.88 -10.37
N ALA A 43 19.21 -2.41 -11.61
CA ALA A 43 18.10 -1.91 -12.40
C ALA A 43 16.98 -2.96 -12.48
N PRO A 44 15.71 -2.58 -12.28
CA PRO A 44 14.59 -3.50 -12.48
C PRO A 44 14.55 -3.93 -13.95
N THR A 45 14.39 -5.23 -14.20
CA THR A 45 14.13 -5.81 -15.53
C THR A 45 12.66 -5.69 -15.97
N SER A 46 11.81 -5.07 -15.14
CA SER A 46 10.45 -4.69 -15.51
C SER A 46 10.45 -3.25 -16.03
N LEU A 47 9.72 -3.02 -17.13
CA LEU A 47 9.59 -1.73 -17.82
C LEU A 47 9.52 -0.56 -16.83
N ALA A 48 10.30 0.49 -17.11
CA ALA A 48 10.12 1.77 -16.46
C ALA A 48 8.69 2.25 -16.74
N LEU A 49 7.85 2.31 -15.70
CA LEU A 49 6.46 2.76 -15.77
C LEU A 49 6.28 4.25 -16.15
N PHE A 50 7.36 4.93 -16.53
CA PHE A 50 7.38 6.36 -16.83
C PHE A 50 8.34 6.62 -18.01
N ASP A 51 7.87 6.33 -19.22
CA ASP A 51 8.29 7.12 -20.37
C ASP A 51 7.35 8.33 -20.48
N THR A 52 7.93 9.49 -20.79
CA THR A 52 7.19 10.73 -21.06
C THR A 52 6.29 10.50 -22.28
N PRO A 53 4.98 10.80 -22.23
CA PRO A 53 4.12 10.54 -23.37
C PRO A 53 4.31 11.63 -24.44
N PRO A 54 4.49 11.28 -25.72
CA PRO A 54 3.89 12.02 -26.81
C PRO A 54 2.50 11.43 -27.08
N ASP A 55 1.48 12.28 -27.01
CA ASP A 55 0.10 12.13 -27.51
C ASP A 55 -0.99 12.29 -26.43
N ASP A 56 -1.96 13.15 -26.76
CA ASP A 56 -3.12 13.58 -25.97
C ASP A 56 -4.29 12.56 -26.05
N SER A 57 -3.99 11.25 -26.11
CA SER A 57 -4.98 10.18 -26.12
C SER A 57 -4.82 9.17 -24.96
N ASN A 58 -5.88 9.06 -24.14
CA ASN A 58 -6.26 7.96 -23.23
C ASN A 58 -5.16 7.26 -22.37
N ASP A 59 -5.20 7.51 -21.05
CA ASP A 59 -4.54 6.80 -19.93
C ASP A 59 -3.31 5.94 -20.25
N SER A 60 -2.13 6.30 -19.71
CA SER A 60 -0.89 5.52 -19.83
C SER A 60 -1.04 4.06 -19.36
N ALA A 61 -0.13 3.17 -19.79
CA ALA A 61 -0.11 1.77 -19.34
C ALA A 61 -0.03 1.64 -17.81
N ALA A 62 0.66 2.57 -17.15
CA ALA A 62 0.75 2.68 -15.70
C ALA A 62 -0.62 2.98 -15.06
N GLU A 63 -1.37 3.93 -15.62
CA GLU A 63 -2.70 4.32 -15.15
C GLU A 63 -3.71 3.21 -15.34
N ARG A 64 -3.67 2.51 -16.48
CA ARG A 64 -4.53 1.33 -16.71
C ARG A 64 -4.24 0.20 -15.72
N LEU A 65 -2.96 -0.07 -15.42
CA LEU A 65 -2.60 -1.07 -14.42
C LEU A 65 -3.05 -0.65 -13.02
N ALA A 66 -2.86 0.62 -12.66
CA ALA A 66 -3.32 1.18 -11.40
C ALA A 66 -4.85 1.07 -11.24
N ALA A 67 -5.62 1.42 -12.27
CA ALA A 67 -7.08 1.27 -12.27
C ALA A 67 -7.49 -0.19 -12.06
N ARG A 68 -6.83 -1.15 -12.72
CA ARG A 68 -7.11 -2.59 -12.54
C ARG A 68 -6.81 -3.06 -11.12
N VAL A 69 -5.67 -2.67 -10.55
CA VAL A 69 -5.30 -3.00 -9.16
C VAL A 69 -6.32 -2.42 -8.19
N VAL A 70 -6.67 -1.14 -8.33
CA VAL A 70 -7.65 -0.50 -7.44
C VAL A 70 -9.03 -1.17 -7.57
N ASN A 71 -9.49 -1.45 -8.79
CA ASN A 71 -10.74 -2.21 -9.00
C ASN A 71 -10.70 -3.56 -8.27
N PHE A 72 -9.61 -4.32 -8.38
CA PHE A 72 -9.45 -5.59 -7.67
C PHE A 72 -9.52 -5.39 -6.15
N CYS A 73 -8.83 -4.38 -5.62
CA CYS A 73 -8.87 -4.05 -4.20
C CYS A 73 -10.29 -3.71 -3.72
N LEU A 74 -11.09 -3.01 -4.53
CA LEU A 74 -12.48 -2.63 -4.20
C LEU A 74 -13.49 -3.79 -4.36
N MET A 75 -13.13 -4.87 -5.04
CA MET A 75 -13.94 -6.10 -5.03
C MET A 75 -13.90 -6.81 -3.66
N ASN A 76 -12.91 -6.50 -2.81
CA ASN A 76 -12.93 -6.91 -1.41
C ASN A 76 -13.86 -5.97 -0.63
N ARG A 77 -15.02 -6.49 -0.22
CA ARG A 77 -16.04 -5.75 0.53
C ARG A 77 -15.47 -5.04 1.76
N ASN A 78 -14.55 -5.66 2.49
CA ASN A 78 -13.96 -5.07 3.68
C ASN A 78 -13.09 -3.86 3.32
N ASN A 79 -12.29 -3.94 2.24
CA ASN A 79 -11.50 -2.80 1.77
C ASN A 79 -12.39 -1.62 1.40
N SER A 80 -13.47 -1.86 0.65
CA SER A 80 -14.39 -0.79 0.23
C SER A 80 -15.05 -0.10 1.42
N ILE A 81 -15.59 -0.88 2.38
CA ILE A 81 -16.20 -0.31 3.58
C ILE A 81 -15.18 0.49 4.41
N ILE A 82 -13.96 -0.05 4.56
CA ILE A 82 -12.88 0.66 5.27
C ILE A 82 -12.56 1.98 4.59
N LEU A 83 -12.41 1.98 3.27
CA LEU A 83 -12.07 3.16 2.49
C LEU A 83 -13.14 4.25 2.56
N ASP A 84 -14.41 3.87 2.57
CA ASP A 84 -15.51 4.82 2.60
C ASP A 84 -15.74 5.41 3.99
N ARG A 85 -15.56 4.62 5.06
CA ARG A 85 -15.81 5.08 6.44
C ARG A 85 -14.60 5.75 7.09
N PHE A 86 -13.37 5.30 6.81
CA PHE A 86 -12.18 5.85 7.48
C PHE A 86 -12.02 7.38 7.42
N PRO A 87 -12.43 8.09 6.35
CA PRO A 87 -12.47 9.56 6.32
C PRO A 87 -13.22 10.21 7.50
N GLU A 88 -14.19 9.53 8.13
CA GLU A 88 -14.93 10.02 9.30
C GLU A 88 -14.02 10.32 10.51
N LEU A 89 -12.83 9.70 10.58
CA LEU A 89 -11.86 9.98 11.64
C LEU A 89 -11.08 11.29 11.45
N GLY A 90 -11.29 12.02 10.34
CA GLY A 90 -10.71 13.36 10.13
C GLY A 90 -9.20 13.39 9.90
N LEU A 91 -8.56 12.23 9.72
CA LEU A 91 -7.12 12.12 9.46
C LEU A 91 -6.80 12.47 8.01
N ARG A 92 -5.72 13.24 7.79
CA ARG A 92 -5.34 13.74 6.46
C ARG A 92 -4.37 12.83 5.71
N ASP A 93 -3.27 12.46 6.37
CA ASP A 93 -2.28 11.55 5.80
C ASP A 93 -2.52 10.14 6.31
N TRP A 94 -3.21 9.34 5.50
CA TRP A 94 -3.52 7.95 5.78
C TRP A 94 -3.58 7.12 4.51
N TRP A 95 -3.39 5.82 4.65
CA TRP A 95 -3.44 4.84 3.56
C TRP A 95 -3.94 3.50 4.11
N LEU A 96 -4.97 2.93 3.48
CA LEU A 96 -5.22 1.50 3.58
C LEU A 96 -4.05 0.80 2.88
N THR A 97 -3.46 -0.22 3.50
CA THR A 97 -2.23 -0.86 3.03
C THR A 97 -2.10 -2.31 3.52
N SER A 98 -0.94 -2.94 3.31
CA SER A 98 -0.61 -4.29 3.80
C SER A 98 -1.40 -5.41 3.11
N ASP A 99 -1.53 -6.56 3.79
CA ASP A 99 -2.06 -7.83 3.28
C ASP A 99 -3.39 -7.68 2.52
N CYS A 100 -4.29 -6.83 3.02
CA CYS A 100 -5.62 -6.63 2.44
C CYS A 100 -5.62 -6.10 1.00
N LEU A 101 -4.55 -5.45 0.54
CA LEU A 101 -4.46 -4.99 -0.83
C LEU A 101 -3.84 -6.05 -1.74
N PHE A 102 -2.60 -6.44 -1.43
CA PHE A 102 -1.85 -7.29 -2.35
C PHE A 102 -2.38 -8.71 -2.41
N GLN A 103 -2.87 -9.26 -1.28
CA GLN A 103 -3.46 -10.61 -1.27
C GLN A 103 -4.83 -10.62 -1.97
N THR A 104 -5.59 -9.52 -1.93
CA THR A 104 -6.82 -9.39 -2.74
C THR A 104 -6.51 -9.47 -4.23
N VAL A 105 -5.47 -8.77 -4.70
CA VAL A 105 -5.05 -8.86 -6.11
C VAL A 105 -4.63 -10.29 -6.46
N TRP A 106 -3.80 -10.93 -5.63
CA TRP A 106 -3.36 -12.30 -5.85
C TRP A 106 -4.53 -13.29 -5.87
N ASN A 107 -5.48 -13.18 -4.94
CA ASN A 107 -6.66 -14.03 -4.87
C ASN A 107 -7.46 -13.96 -6.17
N LEU A 108 -7.80 -12.76 -6.63
CA LEU A 108 -8.59 -12.57 -7.84
C LEU A 108 -7.84 -13.04 -9.10
N LYS A 109 -6.51 -12.85 -9.14
CA LYS A 109 -5.65 -13.34 -10.23
C LYS A 109 -5.68 -14.86 -10.41
N ILE A 110 -5.98 -15.61 -9.34
CA ILE A 110 -6.07 -17.08 -9.36
C ILE A 110 -7.51 -17.59 -9.16
N GLY A 111 -8.51 -16.73 -9.35
CA GLY A 111 -9.93 -17.11 -9.30
C GLY A 111 -10.47 -17.42 -7.89
N ARG A 112 -9.80 -16.94 -6.83
CA ARG A 112 -10.30 -17.04 -5.45
C ARG A 112 -11.11 -15.80 -5.06
N ARG A 113 -11.90 -15.93 -3.99
CA ARG A 113 -12.61 -14.80 -3.38
C ARG A 113 -11.64 -13.68 -2.97
N ALA A 114 -12.04 -12.43 -3.16
CA ALA A 114 -11.22 -11.25 -2.89
C ALA A 114 -10.67 -11.18 -1.45
N ASP A 115 -11.40 -11.73 -0.49
CA ASP A 115 -11.10 -11.73 0.96
C ASP A 115 -10.41 -13.02 1.45
N HIS A 116 -10.15 -13.98 0.57
CA HIS A 116 -9.67 -15.31 0.95
C HIS A 116 -8.33 -15.26 1.69
N ALA A 117 -8.30 -15.85 2.89
CA ALA A 117 -7.11 -16.01 3.73
C ALA A 117 -6.37 -14.70 4.08
N ILE A 118 -7.07 -13.57 4.03
CA ILE A 118 -6.54 -12.25 4.43
C ILE A 118 -6.75 -12.07 5.93
N LEU A 119 -5.65 -11.93 6.66
CA LEU A 119 -5.67 -11.82 8.12
C LEU A 119 -5.52 -10.38 8.63
N ASN A 120 -4.92 -9.50 7.83
CA ASN A 120 -4.54 -8.15 8.28
C ASN A 120 -5.12 -7.09 7.35
N TYR A 121 -5.93 -6.19 7.93
CA TYR A 121 -6.36 -4.94 7.31
C TYR A 121 -5.67 -3.82 8.08
N GLU A 122 -4.68 -3.18 7.47
CA GLU A 122 -3.86 -2.16 8.14
C GLU A 122 -4.06 -0.79 7.52
N ILE A 123 -4.21 0.21 8.39
CA ILE A 123 -4.25 1.60 7.99
C ILE A 123 -3.06 2.30 8.61
N PHE A 124 -2.18 2.80 7.77
CA PHE A 124 -1.10 3.68 8.21
C PHE A 124 -1.63 5.10 8.17
N TYR A 125 -1.45 5.85 9.25
CA TYR A 125 -1.71 7.28 9.27
C TYR A 125 -0.52 8.01 9.89
N PHE A 126 -0.44 9.32 9.70
CA PHE A 126 0.57 10.16 10.31
C PHE A 126 -0.07 11.30 11.08
N SER A 127 0.27 11.41 12.35
CA SER A 127 -0.01 12.55 13.22
C SER A 127 1.25 12.88 14.01
N GLU A 128 1.57 14.16 14.15
CA GLU A 128 2.83 14.63 14.76
C GLU A 128 3.00 14.15 16.21
N ASP A 129 1.91 13.92 16.94
CA ASP A 129 1.94 13.39 18.30
C ASP A 129 2.22 11.86 18.28
N PRO A 130 3.41 11.41 18.75
CA PRO A 130 3.78 10.00 18.74
C PRO A 130 3.41 9.29 20.06
N SER A 131 2.65 9.93 20.95
CA SER A 131 2.24 9.35 22.23
C SER A 131 1.35 8.11 22.03
N TRP A 132 1.40 7.21 23.01
CA TRP A 132 0.49 6.05 23.01
C TRP A 132 -0.96 6.49 23.12
N ASP A 133 -1.24 7.50 23.96
CA ASP A 133 -2.60 7.95 24.22
C ASP A 133 -3.26 8.51 22.95
N ALA A 134 -2.53 9.31 22.17
CA ALA A 134 -3.02 9.79 20.87
C ALA A 134 -3.27 8.65 19.88
N GLU A 135 -2.36 7.67 19.78
CA GLU A 135 -2.58 6.52 18.91
C GLU A 135 -3.77 5.66 19.39
N ASN A 136 -3.89 5.46 20.70
CA ASN A 136 -4.92 4.64 21.33
C ASN A 136 -6.32 5.25 21.17
N GLU A 137 -6.45 6.57 21.19
CA GLU A 137 -7.71 7.25 20.87
C GLU A 137 -8.18 6.91 19.44
N VAL A 138 -7.27 7.01 18.46
CA VAL A 138 -7.57 6.65 17.07
C VAL A 138 -7.88 5.16 16.93
N ILE A 139 -7.15 4.29 17.64
CA ILE A 139 -7.45 2.84 17.69
C ILE A 139 -8.87 2.60 18.20
N HIS A 140 -9.28 3.27 19.28
CA HIS A 140 -10.61 3.10 19.85
C HIS A 140 -11.72 3.59 18.93
N ASN A 141 -11.54 4.76 18.31
CA ASN A 141 -12.49 5.32 17.37
C ASN A 141 -12.61 4.45 16.11
N ALA A 142 -11.49 3.97 15.56
CA ALA A 142 -11.49 3.03 14.45
C ALA A 142 -12.15 1.69 14.80
N LYS A 143 -11.92 1.17 16.02
CA LYS A 143 -12.56 -0.06 16.50
C LYS A 143 -14.08 0.07 16.51
N LYS A 144 -14.62 1.19 16.98
CA LYS A 144 -16.06 1.49 16.95
C LYS A 144 -16.57 1.60 15.51
N LEU A 145 -15.85 2.32 14.66
CA LEU A 145 -16.23 2.57 13.27
C LEU A 145 -16.36 1.29 12.42
N PHE A 146 -15.60 0.25 12.79
CA PHE A 146 -15.52 -1.02 12.08
C PHE A 146 -16.05 -2.22 12.88
N GLU A 147 -16.83 -1.98 13.94
CA GLU A 147 -17.27 -3.05 14.85
C GLU A 147 -18.17 -4.11 14.18
N ASP A 148 -18.87 -3.74 13.10
CA ASP A 148 -19.72 -4.60 12.30
C ASP A 148 -18.94 -5.43 11.26
N LEU A 149 -17.66 -5.16 11.06
CA LEU A 149 -16.84 -5.91 10.10
C LEU A 149 -16.32 -7.22 10.72
N PRO A 150 -16.35 -8.34 9.98
CA PRO A 150 -15.84 -9.62 10.47
C PRO A 150 -14.30 -9.71 10.41
N VAL A 151 -13.61 -8.56 10.39
CA VAL A 151 -12.15 -8.47 10.22
C VAL A 151 -11.56 -7.49 11.22
N LYS A 152 -10.31 -7.76 11.64
CA LYS A 152 -9.57 -6.86 12.51
C LYS A 152 -8.89 -5.76 11.69
N VAL A 153 -9.35 -4.52 11.85
CA VAL A 153 -8.70 -3.32 11.30
C VAL A 153 -7.66 -2.80 12.30
N GLN A 154 -6.41 -2.70 11.88
CA GLN A 154 -5.30 -2.20 12.70
C GLN A 154 -4.89 -0.82 12.18
N VAL A 155 -5.09 0.21 12.97
CA VAL A 155 -4.59 1.57 12.68
C VAL A 155 -3.23 1.76 13.36
N ARG A 156 -2.28 2.37 12.65
CA ARG A 156 -0.93 2.62 13.17
C ARG A 156 -0.44 4.03 12.83
N ASN A 157 -0.11 4.81 13.86
CA ASN A 157 0.54 6.11 13.70
C ASN A 157 2.00 5.91 13.28
N GLN A 158 2.33 6.28 12.06
CA GLN A 158 3.69 6.17 11.52
C GLN A 158 4.68 7.10 12.24
N ALA A 159 4.22 8.16 12.91
CA ALA A 159 5.09 8.96 13.78
C ALA A 159 5.59 8.18 14.99
N ARG A 160 4.87 7.15 15.46
CA ARG A 160 5.21 6.39 16.68
C ARG A 160 6.10 5.16 16.43
N VAL A 161 6.18 4.67 15.19
CA VAL A 161 6.83 3.38 14.87
C VAL A 161 8.28 3.31 15.35
N HIS A 162 9.03 4.40 15.23
CA HIS A 162 10.42 4.48 15.68
C HIS A 162 10.63 4.24 17.18
N LEU A 163 9.57 4.41 18.00
CA LEU A 163 9.64 4.22 19.46
C LEU A 163 9.59 2.75 19.88
N TRP A 164 8.85 1.90 19.16
CA TRP A 164 8.67 0.48 19.54
C TRP A 164 9.33 -0.50 18.57
N PHE A 165 9.62 -0.09 17.34
CA PHE A 165 10.19 -1.00 16.33
C PHE A 165 11.58 -1.55 16.73
N PRO A 166 12.51 -0.74 17.28
CA PRO A 166 13.80 -1.26 17.72
C PRO A 166 13.70 -2.28 18.84
N GLU A 167 12.81 -2.08 19.80
CA GLU A 167 12.56 -3.03 20.89
C GLU A 167 12.02 -4.36 20.35
N LYS A 168 11.09 -4.29 19.40
CA LYS A 168 10.45 -5.48 18.82
C LYS A 168 11.36 -6.30 17.90
N PHE A 169 12.18 -5.64 17.10
CA PHE A 169 12.93 -6.28 16.01
C PHE A 169 14.45 -6.20 16.16
N GLY A 170 14.97 -5.50 17.17
CA GLY A 170 16.42 -5.28 17.34
C GLY A 170 17.05 -4.43 16.23
N ILE A 171 16.23 -3.70 15.46
CA ILE A 171 16.64 -2.96 14.26
C ILE A 171 16.26 -1.49 14.42
N GLY A 172 17.22 -0.59 14.20
CA GLY A 172 16.97 0.84 14.20
C GLY A 172 15.92 1.24 13.15
N TYR A 173 14.99 2.11 13.55
CA TYR A 173 13.93 2.61 12.69
C TYR A 173 13.89 4.13 12.80
N PRO A 174 14.21 4.89 11.74
CA PRO A 174 14.22 6.36 11.83
C PRO A 174 12.80 6.92 11.99
N PRO A 175 12.62 8.05 12.69
CA PRO A 175 11.35 8.78 12.71
C PRO A 175 10.88 9.07 11.28
N LEU A 176 9.59 8.91 11.04
CA LEU A 176 8.96 9.18 9.77
C LEU A 176 8.31 10.56 9.77
N THR A 177 8.01 11.07 8.58
CA THR A 177 7.35 12.37 8.36
C THR A 177 6.03 12.25 7.60
N THR A 178 5.75 11.07 7.03
CA THR A 178 4.49 10.77 6.33
C THR A 178 4.08 9.31 6.54
N ALA A 179 2.80 9.01 6.36
CA ALA A 179 2.28 7.65 6.42
C ALA A 179 2.83 6.78 5.27
N GLY A 180 3.03 7.40 4.09
CA GLY A 180 3.60 6.74 2.92
C GLY A 180 5.03 6.22 3.13
N GLU A 181 5.83 6.89 3.96
CA GLU A 181 7.17 6.38 4.32
C GLU A 181 7.11 5.04 5.05
N GLY A 182 6.05 4.77 5.81
CA GLY A 182 5.83 3.46 6.44
C GLY A 182 5.67 2.35 5.41
N ILE A 183 4.92 2.61 4.33
CA ILE A 183 4.73 1.69 3.21
C ILE A 183 6.07 1.36 2.53
N LEU A 184 7.00 2.32 2.49
CA LEU A 184 8.34 2.12 1.95
C LEU A 184 9.21 1.15 2.79
N ARG A 185 8.77 0.79 4.00
CA ARG A 185 9.49 -0.11 4.92
C ARG A 185 8.97 -1.54 4.92
N PHE A 186 7.92 -1.87 4.14
CA PHE A 186 7.50 -3.25 4.00
C PHE A 186 8.61 -4.14 3.43
N PRO A 187 8.75 -5.39 3.89
CA PRO A 187 9.88 -6.25 3.51
C PRO A 187 9.85 -6.74 2.06
N ALA A 188 8.73 -6.61 1.33
CA ALA A 188 8.62 -7.06 -0.06
C ALA A 188 8.01 -6.01 -1.00
N SER A 189 8.48 -5.96 -2.25
CA SER A 189 8.04 -4.97 -3.25
C SER A 189 6.54 -5.00 -3.54
N SER A 190 5.94 -6.19 -3.58
CA SER A 190 4.50 -6.39 -3.82
C SER A 190 3.62 -5.81 -2.72
N GLN A 191 4.16 -5.55 -1.53
CA GLN A 191 3.43 -4.95 -0.41
C GLN A 191 3.47 -3.42 -0.42
N MET A 192 4.33 -2.80 -1.23
CA MET A 192 4.62 -1.37 -1.18
C MET A 192 3.56 -0.55 -1.94
N VAL A 193 2.30 -0.78 -1.58
CA VAL A 193 1.11 -0.17 -2.14
C VAL A 193 0.20 0.36 -1.03
N GLY A 194 -0.41 1.52 -1.25
CA GLY A 194 -1.47 2.05 -0.41
C GLY A 194 -2.58 2.65 -1.26
N ILE A 195 -3.82 2.60 -0.77
CA ILE A 195 -4.95 3.29 -1.40
C ILE A 195 -5.74 4.08 -0.36
N LYS A 196 -6.36 5.18 -0.78
CA LYS A 196 -7.23 5.99 0.09
C LYS A 196 -8.32 6.70 -0.69
N ARG A 197 -9.45 6.98 -0.05
CA ARG A 197 -10.46 7.91 -0.59
C ARG A 197 -10.03 9.34 -0.28
N THR A 198 -10.21 10.24 -1.25
CA THR A 198 -9.96 11.67 -1.05
C THR A 198 -11.14 12.47 -1.58
N GLY A 199 -11.88 13.11 -0.67
CA GLY A 199 -13.18 13.66 -1.01
C GLY A 199 -14.15 12.58 -1.51
N ASN A 200 -15.23 13.00 -2.16
CA ASN A 200 -16.28 12.08 -2.60
C ASN A 200 -15.93 11.36 -3.91
N ASP A 201 -15.11 12.00 -4.76
CA ASP A 201 -14.97 11.58 -6.16
C ASP A 201 -13.63 10.90 -6.48
N PHE A 202 -12.67 10.91 -5.55
CA PHE A 202 -11.32 10.41 -5.84
C PHE A 202 -10.95 9.17 -5.03
N ILE A 203 -10.13 8.35 -5.67
CA ILE A 203 -9.33 7.31 -5.03
C ILE A 203 -7.88 7.50 -5.41
N ASP A 204 -7.01 7.60 -4.41
CA ASP A 204 -5.58 7.78 -4.60
C ASP A 204 -4.88 6.43 -4.43
N ILE A 205 -3.84 6.20 -5.23
CA ILE A 205 -2.94 5.05 -5.09
C ILE A 205 -1.49 5.50 -4.91
N TYR A 206 -0.86 5.00 -3.84
CA TYR A 206 0.55 5.15 -3.55
C TYR A 206 1.29 3.87 -3.98
N ALA A 207 2.02 3.93 -5.10
CA ALA A 207 2.79 2.79 -5.63
C ALA A 207 4.19 3.23 -6.13
N PRO A 208 5.08 3.68 -5.23
CA PRO A 208 6.36 4.33 -5.58
C PRO A 208 7.34 3.48 -6.40
N PHE A 209 7.18 2.15 -6.36
CA PHE A 209 7.98 1.19 -7.13
C PHE A 209 7.22 0.58 -8.32
N GLY A 210 6.02 1.10 -8.62
CA GLY A 210 5.13 0.53 -9.61
C GLY A 210 4.34 -0.67 -9.09
N LEU A 211 3.45 -1.18 -9.94
CA LEU A 211 2.51 -2.26 -9.61
C LEU A 211 2.83 -3.57 -10.33
N GLY A 212 3.90 -3.62 -11.13
CA GLY A 212 4.27 -4.79 -11.92
C GLY A 212 4.52 -6.03 -11.07
N ASP A 213 5.33 -5.91 -10.00
CA ASP A 213 5.62 -7.03 -9.10
C ASP A 213 4.34 -7.58 -8.45
N LEU A 214 3.47 -6.69 -7.98
CA LEU A 214 2.18 -7.06 -7.43
C LEU A 214 1.32 -7.82 -8.47
N TRP A 215 1.18 -7.24 -9.65
CA TRP A 215 0.29 -7.74 -10.71
C TRP A 215 0.75 -9.07 -11.31
N GLU A 216 2.05 -9.24 -11.49
CA GLU A 216 2.69 -10.45 -12.00
C GLU A 216 2.97 -11.49 -10.91
N MET A 217 2.44 -11.28 -9.70
CA MET A 217 2.59 -12.21 -8.56
C MET A 217 4.07 -12.50 -8.24
N VAL A 218 4.92 -11.48 -8.37
CA VAL A 218 6.36 -11.52 -8.08
C VAL A 218 6.64 -10.90 -6.71
N VAL A 219 7.41 -11.61 -5.89
CA VAL A 219 7.79 -11.15 -4.55
C VAL A 219 9.31 -10.98 -4.49
N ARG A 220 9.78 -9.73 -4.45
CA ARG A 220 11.20 -9.41 -4.28
C ARG A 220 11.46 -8.75 -2.93
N PRO A 221 12.62 -9.01 -2.31
CA PRO A 221 12.97 -8.36 -1.06
C PRO A 221 13.12 -6.85 -1.25
N ASN A 222 12.58 -6.11 -0.28
CA ASN A 222 12.89 -4.71 -0.03
C ASN A 222 13.93 -4.64 1.09
N ARG A 223 15.12 -4.14 0.76
CA ARG A 223 16.27 -4.07 1.68
C ARG A 223 16.42 -2.68 2.32
N ALA A 224 15.34 -1.89 2.36
CA ALA A 224 15.31 -0.62 3.08
C ALA A 224 15.59 -0.80 4.58
N LEU A 225 15.22 -1.96 5.13
CA LEU A 225 15.56 -2.41 6.47
C LEU A 225 16.16 -3.84 6.39
N PRO A 226 17.04 -4.24 7.33
CA PRO A 226 17.63 -5.58 7.38
C PRO A 226 16.64 -6.63 7.93
N LEU A 227 15.49 -6.80 7.25
CA LEU A 227 14.38 -7.68 7.67
C LEU A 227 14.42 -9.04 6.96
N SER A 228 15.60 -9.67 6.86
CA SER A 228 15.74 -10.95 6.14
C SER A 228 14.84 -12.02 6.72
N ASP A 229 14.82 -12.16 8.05
CA ASP A 229 14.13 -13.26 8.71
C ASP A 229 12.61 -13.09 8.57
N GLN A 230 12.12 -11.86 8.75
CA GLN A 230 10.70 -11.54 8.57
C GLN A 230 10.27 -11.69 7.11
N TYR A 231 11.15 -11.37 6.15
CA TYR A 231 10.89 -11.59 4.73
C TYR A 231 10.78 -13.10 4.41
N GLU A 232 11.73 -13.90 4.88
CA GLU A 232 11.78 -15.34 4.62
C GLU A 232 10.58 -16.06 5.27
N GLU A 233 10.22 -15.69 6.50
CA GLU A 233 9.03 -16.22 7.19
C GLU A 233 7.74 -15.87 6.42
N LYS A 234 7.55 -14.58 6.08
CA LYS A 234 6.38 -14.12 5.34
C LYS A 234 6.26 -14.79 3.98
N THR A 235 7.35 -14.85 3.22
CA THR A 235 7.33 -15.45 1.88
C THR A 235 7.09 -16.95 1.90
N THR A 236 7.58 -17.67 2.91
CA THR A 236 7.27 -19.09 3.12
C THR A 236 5.77 -19.29 3.36
N ASN A 237 5.18 -18.48 4.24
CA ASN A 237 3.73 -18.53 4.52
C ASN A 237 2.86 -18.06 3.33
N TRP A 238 3.33 -17.10 2.54
CA TRP A 238 2.62 -16.71 1.32
C TRP A 238 2.70 -17.81 0.27
N HIS A 239 3.88 -18.38 0.03
CA HIS A 239 4.07 -19.41 -0.99
C HIS A 239 3.24 -20.67 -0.70
N SER A 240 3.06 -21.05 0.57
CA SER A 240 2.18 -22.18 0.93
C SER A 240 0.70 -21.92 0.59
N ARG A 241 0.25 -20.67 0.67
CA ARG A 241 -1.14 -20.27 0.38
C ARG A 241 -1.37 -19.92 -1.10
N TRP A 242 -0.38 -19.31 -1.76
CA TRP A 242 -0.38 -18.95 -3.17
C TRP A 242 0.83 -19.60 -3.87
N PRO A 243 0.74 -20.89 -4.26
CA PRO A 243 1.85 -21.62 -4.87
C PRO A 243 2.32 -21.07 -6.24
N THR A 244 1.56 -20.18 -6.85
CA THR A 244 1.91 -19.52 -8.13
C THR A 244 2.78 -18.27 -7.94
N LEU A 245 3.13 -17.89 -6.71
CA LEU A 245 3.99 -16.75 -6.45
C LEU A 245 5.42 -16.99 -6.94
N ASN A 246 5.96 -16.01 -7.66
CA ASN A 246 7.36 -15.99 -8.05
C ASN A 246 8.19 -15.31 -6.95
N VAL A 247 8.63 -16.10 -5.97
CA VAL A 247 9.38 -15.60 -4.80
C VAL A 247 10.88 -15.53 -5.11
N TYR A 248 11.51 -14.41 -4.78
CA TYR A 248 12.96 -14.27 -4.79
C TYR A 248 13.51 -14.41 -3.37
N SER A 249 14.65 -15.05 -3.18
CA SER A 249 15.37 -15.09 -1.91
C SER A 249 15.81 -13.71 -1.45
N TRP A 250 16.16 -13.57 -0.17
CA TRP A 250 16.76 -12.32 0.33
C TRP A 250 17.98 -11.86 -0.46
N SER A 251 18.78 -12.77 -1.04
CA SER A 251 19.93 -12.46 -1.90
C SER A 251 19.55 -12.06 -3.34
N GLY A 252 18.29 -12.23 -3.74
CA GLY A 252 17.77 -11.83 -5.05
C GLY A 252 17.83 -12.93 -6.11
N ARG A 253 17.98 -14.20 -5.71
CA ARG A 253 17.86 -15.37 -6.61
C ARG A 253 16.40 -15.84 -6.61
N ARG A 254 15.86 -16.25 -7.75
CA ARG A 254 14.51 -16.83 -7.79
C ARG A 254 14.51 -18.17 -7.03
N LYS A 255 13.51 -18.38 -6.17
CA LYS A 255 13.25 -19.66 -5.50
C LYS A 255 12.42 -20.59 -6.38
#